data_AF-A0A1V5KS83-F1
#
_entry.id   AF-A0A1V5KS83-F1
#
_cell.length_a   1.000
_cell.length_b   1.000
_cell.length_c   1.000
_cell.angle_alpha   90.00
_cell.angle_beta   90.00
_cell.angle_gamma   90.00
#
_symmetry.space_group_name_H-M   'P 1'
#
loop_
_entity.id
_entity.type
_entity.pdbx_description
1 polymer ?
#
loop_
_entity_poly.entity_id
_entity_poly.type
_entity_poly.pdbx_seq_one_letter_code
_entity_poly.pdbx_strand_id
1 'polypeptide(L)'
;MSDPRQAQRAYVRSLLIDPQAIDLYRIKQPGLKQLYLELREQHKEAEARSLLLFEGWSRKVLVFSQTGRSHDPLAEPFRAMLKKPLPKDRAGKLHRFSLHVYIDQMNAQVDVNNREKMQAIDKALFSRYLELLQTRE
;
A
#
# COMPACT_ATOMS: atom_id res chain seq x y z
N MET A 1 4.19 27.14 -1.84
CA MET A 1 3.60 26.10 -2.72
C MET A 1 4.16 24.76 -2.27
N SER A 2 3.31 23.82 -1.87
CA SER A 2 3.76 22.48 -1.44
C SER A 2 4.25 21.69 -2.67
N ASP A 3 5.48 21.16 -2.60
CA ASP A 3 6.05 20.28 -3.63
C ASP A 3 5.13 19.05 -3.84
N PRO A 4 4.63 18.79 -5.06
CA PRO A 4 3.79 17.63 -5.37
C PRO A 4 4.38 16.29 -4.90
N ARG A 5 5.71 16.16 -4.86
CA ARG A 5 6.40 14.96 -4.38
C ARG A 5 6.27 14.79 -2.87
N GLN A 6 6.27 15.88 -2.11
CA GLN A 6 6.07 15.85 -0.66
C GLN A 6 4.63 15.48 -0.29
N ALA A 7 3.65 15.98 -1.05
CA ALA A 7 2.26 15.62 -0.87
C ALA A 7 2.02 14.12 -1.13
N GLN A 8 2.61 13.56 -2.19
CA GLN A 8 2.51 12.13 -2.50
C GLN A 8 3.10 11.25 -1.39
N ARG A 9 4.27 11.62 -0.85
CA ARG A 9 4.89 10.92 0.28
C ARG A 9 4.02 10.96 1.53
N ALA A 10 3.37 12.08 1.81
CA ALA A 10 2.46 12.20 2.94
C ALA A 10 1.25 11.26 2.79
N TYR A 11 0.65 11.16 1.60
CA TYR A 11 -0.45 10.22 1.36
C TYR A 11 -0.03 8.76 1.53
N VAL A 12 1.12 8.36 0.95
CA VAL A 12 1.66 7.01 1.11
C VAL A 12 1.89 6.71 2.60
N ARG A 13 2.52 7.63 3.34
CA ARG A 13 2.77 7.46 4.77
C ARG A 13 1.49 7.33 5.58
N SER A 14 0.48 8.17 5.33
CA SER A 14 -0.81 8.09 6.03
C SER A 14 -1.51 6.76 5.76
N LEU A 15 -1.51 6.30 4.49
CA LEU A 15 -2.10 5.01 4.11
C LEU A 15 -1.37 3.81 4.73
N LEU A 16 -0.04 3.92 4.92
CA LEU A 16 0.74 2.90 5.61
C LEU A 16 0.43 2.87 7.12
N ILE A 17 0.28 4.03 7.77
CA ILE A 17 0.03 4.11 9.22
C ILE A 17 -1.39 3.66 9.54
N ASP A 18 -2.39 4.36 8.99
CA ASP A 18 -3.79 4.10 9.24
C ASP A 18 -4.64 4.63 8.07
N PRO A 19 -5.08 3.76 7.15
CA PRO A 19 -5.92 4.15 6.02
C PRO A 19 -7.31 4.62 6.46
N GLN A 20 -7.76 4.26 7.68
CA GLN A 20 -9.08 4.63 8.20
C GLN A 20 -9.10 6.08 8.69
N ALA A 21 -7.97 6.59 9.18
CA ALA A 21 -7.84 7.96 9.68
C ALA A 21 -7.75 9.03 8.57
N ILE A 22 -7.65 8.63 7.31
CA ILE A 22 -7.52 9.59 6.20
C ILE A 22 -8.86 10.30 5.96
N ASP A 23 -8.82 11.63 5.97
CA ASP A 23 -9.94 12.45 5.52
C ASP A 23 -9.99 12.48 3.99
N LEU A 24 -10.85 11.63 3.43
CA LEU A 24 -11.01 11.45 1.99
C LEU A 24 -11.65 12.65 1.30
N TYR A 25 -12.37 13.52 2.03
CA TYR A 25 -12.93 14.76 1.48
C TYR A 25 -11.85 15.83 1.30
N ARG A 26 -10.75 15.72 2.03
CA ARG A 26 -9.60 16.64 1.96
C ARG A 26 -8.45 16.14 1.09
N ILE A 27 -8.58 14.98 0.45
CA ILE A 27 -7.59 14.50 -0.52
C ILE A 27 -7.53 15.47 -1.70
N LYS A 28 -6.38 16.14 -1.85
CA LYS A 28 -6.08 17.07 -2.95
C LYS A 28 -5.55 16.37 -4.21
N GLN A 29 -5.45 15.04 -4.20
CA GLN A 29 -5.01 14.24 -5.35
C GLN A 29 -6.24 13.60 -6.04
N PRO A 30 -6.72 14.13 -7.18
CA PRO A 30 -7.96 13.67 -7.81
C PRO A 30 -7.95 12.17 -8.14
N GLY A 31 -6.82 11.65 -8.64
CA GLY A 31 -6.69 10.23 -8.98
C GLY A 31 -6.87 9.30 -7.76
N LEU A 32 -6.42 9.71 -6.58
CA LEU A 32 -6.59 8.91 -5.36
C LEU A 32 -8.04 8.96 -4.85
N LYS A 33 -8.70 10.12 -4.99
CA LYS A 33 -10.13 10.27 -4.66
C LYS A 33 -11.00 9.43 -5.59
N GLN A 34 -10.76 9.49 -6.90
CA GLN A 34 -11.49 8.70 -7.89
C GLN A 34 -11.31 7.21 -7.63
N LEU A 35 -10.08 6.77 -7.37
CA LEU A 35 -9.79 5.38 -7.03
C LEU A 35 -10.56 4.91 -5.79
N TYR A 36 -10.66 5.75 -4.75
CA TYR A 36 -11.46 5.43 -3.57
C TYR A 36 -12.93 5.19 -3.92
N LEU A 37 -13.53 6.07 -4.74
CA LEU A 37 -14.93 5.93 -5.13
C LEU A 37 -15.17 4.61 -5.88
N GLU A 38 -14.32 4.26 -6.83
CA GLU A 38 -14.40 2.99 -7.56
C GLU A 38 -14.28 1.78 -6.63
N LEU A 39 -13.36 1.82 -5.67
CA LEU A 39 -13.22 0.74 -4.69
C LEU A 39 -14.45 0.63 -3.78
N ARG A 40 -15.15 1.73 -3.49
CA ARG A 40 -16.38 1.71 -2.67
C ARG A 40 -17.57 1.08 -3.37
N GLU A 41 -17.59 1.03 -4.70
CA GLU A 41 -18.63 0.32 -5.46
C GLU A 41 -18.53 -1.20 -5.26
N GLN A 42 -17.32 -1.70 -5.02
CA GLN A 42 -17.01 -3.13 -4.96
C GLN A 42 -16.77 -3.65 -3.53
N HIS A 43 -16.38 -2.74 -2.62
CA HIS A 43 -15.96 -3.09 -1.27
C HIS A 43 -16.62 -2.22 -0.20
N LYS A 44 -16.72 -2.79 1.01
CA LYS A 44 -17.08 -2.03 2.21
C LYS A 44 -16.05 -0.92 2.46
N GLU A 45 -16.46 0.13 3.17
CA GLU A 45 -15.64 1.33 3.35
C GLU A 45 -14.25 1.04 3.90
N ALA A 46 -14.18 0.26 4.99
CA ALA A 46 -12.92 -0.05 5.63
C ALA A 46 -11.98 -0.86 4.71
N GLU A 47 -12.53 -1.75 3.89
CA GLU A 47 -11.78 -2.56 2.93
C GLU A 47 -11.27 -1.69 1.77
N ALA A 48 -12.14 -0.84 1.20
CA ALA A 48 -11.77 0.11 0.14
C ALA A 48 -10.62 1.01 0.59
N ARG A 49 -10.71 1.59 1.79
CA ARG A 49 -9.65 2.39 2.40
C ARG A 49 -8.34 1.60 2.54
N SER A 50 -8.43 0.35 2.99
CA SER A 50 -7.26 -0.51 3.21
C SER A 50 -6.57 -0.98 1.92
N LEU A 51 -7.30 -0.99 0.80
CA LEU A 51 -6.79 -1.31 -0.54
C LEU A 51 -6.18 -0.11 -1.26
N LEU A 52 -6.46 1.12 -0.83
CA LEU A 52 -6.03 2.33 -1.53
C LEU A 52 -4.53 2.40 -1.81
N LEU A 53 -3.70 1.89 -0.89
CA LEU A 53 -2.26 1.91 -1.11
C LEU A 53 -1.85 0.97 -2.24
N PHE A 54 -2.28 -0.30 -2.17
CA PHE A 54 -1.98 -1.31 -3.18
C PHE A 54 -2.54 -0.89 -4.54
N GLU A 55 -3.79 -0.47 -4.59
CA GLU A 55 -4.45 -0.06 -5.84
C GLU A 55 -3.90 1.25 -6.38
N GLY A 56 -3.56 2.19 -5.49
CA GLY A 56 -2.93 3.44 -5.88
C GLY A 56 -1.59 3.18 -6.54
N TRP A 57 -0.80 2.26 -5.98
CA TRP A 57 0.45 1.82 -6.60
C TRP A 57 0.23 1.04 -7.89
N SER A 58 -0.69 0.07 -7.92
CA SER A 58 -0.92 -0.80 -9.08
C SER A 58 -1.30 0.01 -10.33
N ARG A 59 -2.11 1.07 -10.14
CA ARG A 59 -2.58 1.98 -11.19
C ARG A 59 -1.68 3.22 -11.40
N LYS A 60 -0.50 3.25 -10.79
CA LYS A 60 0.49 4.34 -10.90
C LYS A 60 -0.02 5.71 -10.39
N VAL A 61 -1.08 5.74 -9.59
CA VAL A 61 -1.57 6.93 -8.88
C VAL A 61 -0.62 7.30 -7.74
N LEU A 62 -0.07 6.30 -7.06
CA LEU A 62 0.96 6.41 -6.05
C LEU A 62 2.26 5.82 -6.58
N VAL A 63 3.37 6.51 -6.31
CA VAL A 63 4.72 6.06 -6.65
C VAL A 63 5.45 5.79 -5.34
N PHE A 64 5.98 4.58 -5.21
CA PHE A 64 6.92 4.27 -4.14
C PHE A 64 8.29 4.75 -4.62
N SER A 65 8.67 5.98 -4.26
CA SER A 65 9.97 6.51 -4.65
C SER A 65 11.07 5.79 -3.87
N GLN A 66 11.83 4.92 -4.53
CA GLN A 66 13.15 4.52 -4.05
C GLN A 66 14.06 5.73 -4.18
N THR A 67 14.41 6.41 -3.09
CA THR A 67 15.47 7.42 -3.13
C THR A 67 16.84 6.76 -3.14
N GLY A 68 17.12 5.91 -4.15
CA GLY A 68 18.45 5.57 -4.69
C GLY A 68 19.60 5.19 -3.74
N ARG A 69 19.39 5.00 -2.44
CA ARG A 69 20.38 4.54 -1.49
C ARG A 69 19.71 3.50 -0.61
N SER A 70 20.19 2.28 -0.77
CA SER A 70 19.92 1.12 0.08
C SER A 70 19.85 1.54 1.56
N HIS A 71 18.77 1.12 2.22
CA HIS A 71 18.30 1.59 3.53
C HIS A 71 17.58 2.94 3.51
N ASP A 72 16.35 2.95 2.98
CA ASP A 72 15.40 3.99 3.38
C ASP A 72 14.95 3.69 4.84
N PRO A 73 15.34 4.51 5.84
CA PRO A 73 14.90 4.32 7.23
C PRO A 73 13.38 4.41 7.39
N LEU A 74 12.65 4.84 6.36
CA LEU A 74 11.19 4.90 6.33
C LEU A 74 10.52 3.52 6.35
N ALA A 75 11.17 2.44 5.89
CA ALA A 75 10.54 1.11 5.88
C ALA A 75 10.56 0.43 7.28
N GLU A 76 11.56 0.74 8.11
CA GLU A 76 11.78 0.08 9.40
C GLU A 76 10.60 0.24 10.39
N PRO A 77 9.99 1.44 10.53
CA PRO A 77 8.76 1.59 11.33
C PRO A 77 7.63 0.69 10.86
N PHE A 78 7.50 0.45 9.55
CA PHE A 78 6.45 -0.40 8.99
C PHE A 78 6.76 -1.89 9.15
N ARG A 79 8.02 -2.31 9.14
CA ARG A 79 8.42 -3.67 9.52
C ARG A 79 8.03 -3.99 10.95
N ALA A 80 8.17 -3.04 11.88
CA ALA A 80 7.71 -3.22 13.26
C ALA A 80 6.20 -3.43 13.33
N MET A 81 5.40 -2.77 12.46
CA MET A 81 3.97 -3.02 12.38
C MET A 81 3.65 -4.45 11.95
N LEU A 82 4.45 -5.07 11.07
CA LEU A 82 4.29 -6.46 10.64
C LEU A 82 4.59 -7.51 11.74
N LYS A 83 5.30 -7.12 12.80
CA LYS A 83 5.54 -8.00 13.97
C LYS A 83 4.29 -8.18 14.83
N LYS A 84 3.31 -7.27 14.72
CA LYS A 84 2.03 -7.40 15.42
C LYS A 84 1.22 -8.57 14.82
N PRO A 85 0.35 -9.23 15.60
CA PRO A 85 -0.52 -10.29 15.09
C PRO A 85 -1.29 -9.88 13.84
N LEU A 86 -1.58 -10.85 12.97
CA LEU A 86 -2.43 -10.61 11.81
C LEU A 86 -3.84 -10.21 12.28
N PRO A 87 -4.43 -9.12 11.77
CA PRO A 87 -5.78 -8.74 12.12
C PRO A 87 -6.80 -9.83 11.77
N LYS A 88 -7.87 -9.94 12.55
CA LYS A 88 -8.92 -10.94 12.33
C LYS A 88 -9.89 -10.51 11.24
N ASP A 89 -10.17 -9.21 11.15
CA ASP A 89 -11.08 -8.61 10.18
C ASP A 89 -10.45 -8.48 8.79
N ARG A 90 -11.31 -8.38 7.77
CA ARG A 90 -10.88 -8.33 6.37
C ARG A 90 -10.12 -7.05 6.04
N ALA A 91 -10.57 -5.90 6.53
CA ALA A 91 -9.93 -4.61 6.26
C ALA A 91 -8.49 -4.59 6.81
N GLY A 92 -8.29 -5.01 8.04
CA GLY A 92 -6.97 -5.12 8.65
C GLY A 92 -6.05 -6.10 7.92
N LYS A 93 -6.57 -7.22 7.41
CA LYS A 93 -5.81 -8.14 6.55
C LYS A 93 -5.39 -7.48 5.23
N LEU A 94 -6.28 -6.73 4.57
CA LEU A 94 -5.97 -6.02 3.33
C LEU A 94 -4.96 -4.89 3.57
N HIS A 95 -5.05 -4.18 4.70
CA HIS A 95 -4.04 -3.20 5.09
C HIS A 95 -2.69 -3.87 5.33
N ARG A 96 -2.67 -5.02 6.02
CA ARG A 96 -1.47 -5.83 6.21
C ARG A 96 -0.86 -6.25 4.86
N PHE A 97 -1.68 -6.67 3.90
CA PHE A 97 -1.21 -6.98 2.54
C PHE A 97 -0.53 -5.78 1.89
N SER A 98 -1.17 -4.61 1.93
CA SER A 98 -0.61 -3.37 1.37
C SER A 98 0.73 -2.97 2.01
N LEU A 99 0.90 -3.19 3.33
CA LEU A 99 2.19 -2.99 4.02
C LEU A 99 3.28 -3.92 3.48
N HIS A 100 2.97 -5.20 3.28
CA HIS A 100 3.92 -6.16 2.73
C HIS A 100 4.32 -5.81 1.29
N VAL A 101 3.37 -5.36 0.46
CA VAL A 101 3.67 -4.89 -0.91
C VAL A 101 4.62 -3.70 -0.87
N TYR A 102 4.34 -2.70 -0.03
CA TYR A 102 5.23 -1.55 0.11
C TYR A 102 6.65 -1.98 0.51
N ILE A 103 6.77 -2.87 1.50
CA ILE A 103 8.08 -3.36 1.95
C ILE A 103 8.79 -4.15 0.84
N ASP A 104 8.09 -5.01 0.09
CA ASP A 104 8.66 -5.76 -1.03
C ASP A 104 9.23 -4.81 -2.10
N GLN A 105 8.49 -3.76 -2.43
CA GLN A 105 8.86 -2.77 -3.45
C GLN A 105 10.00 -1.84 -3.01
N MET A 106 10.14 -1.61 -1.69
CA MET A 106 11.22 -0.81 -1.12
C MET A 106 12.49 -1.64 -0.85
N ASN A 107 12.43 -2.97 -0.95
CA ASN A 107 13.59 -3.83 -0.81
C ASN A 107 14.39 -3.90 -2.11
N ALA A 108 15.72 -3.83 -1.99
CA ALA A 108 16.63 -4.03 -3.12
C ALA A 108 16.67 -5.48 -3.61
N GLN A 109 16.31 -6.43 -2.75
CA GLN A 109 16.30 -7.86 -3.03
C GLN A 109 14.94 -8.45 -2.67
N VAL A 110 14.54 -9.49 -3.40
CA VAL A 110 13.31 -10.23 -3.13
C VAL A 110 13.38 -10.90 -1.76
N ASP A 111 12.42 -10.59 -0.90
CA ASP A 111 12.24 -11.23 0.41
C ASP A 111 11.17 -12.31 0.30
N VAL A 112 11.59 -13.58 0.17
CA VAL A 112 10.69 -14.73 -0.01
C VAL A 112 9.72 -14.86 1.18
N ASN A 113 10.20 -14.66 2.41
CA ASN A 113 9.36 -14.75 3.61
C ASN A 113 8.26 -13.66 3.61
N ASN A 114 8.57 -12.47 3.10
CA ASN A 114 7.59 -11.41 2.92
C ASN A 114 6.50 -11.80 1.89
N ARG A 115 6.89 -12.43 0.78
CA ARG A 115 5.97 -12.90 -0.27
C ARG A 115 5.08 -14.06 0.19
N GLU A 116 5.62 -15.01 0.94
CA GLU A 116 4.82 -16.08 1.55
C GLU A 116 3.73 -15.52 2.48
N LYS A 117 4.06 -14.49 3.27
CA LYS A 117 3.07 -13.79 4.11
C LYS A 117 1.99 -13.09 3.28
N MET A 118 2.34 -12.46 2.16
CA MET A 118 1.34 -11.88 1.25
C MET A 118 0.40 -12.95 0.70
N GLN A 119 0.95 -14.07 0.21
CA GLN A 119 0.18 -15.18 -0.31
C GLN A 119 -0.77 -15.78 0.74
N ALA A 120 -0.31 -15.90 1.99
CA ALA A 120 -1.12 -16.42 3.09
C ALA A 120 -2.26 -15.48 3.50
N ILE A 121 -2.10 -14.17 3.32
CA ILE A 121 -3.16 -13.18 3.59
C ILE A 121 -4.26 -13.25 2.54
N ASP A 122 -3.87 -13.23 1.26
CA ASP A 122 -4.80 -13.32 0.14
C ASP A 122 -4.09 -13.82 -1.12
N LYS A 123 -4.40 -15.06 -1.52
CA LYS A 123 -3.77 -15.71 -2.67
C LYS A 123 -4.10 -15.00 -3.99
N ALA A 124 -5.35 -14.57 -4.18
CA ALA A 124 -5.77 -13.95 -5.43
C ALA A 124 -5.14 -12.56 -5.60
N LEU A 125 -5.09 -11.79 -4.51
CA LEU A 125 -4.44 -10.48 -4.52
C LEU A 125 -2.93 -10.60 -4.72
N PHE A 126 -2.31 -11.63 -4.14
CA PHE A 126 -0.89 -11.93 -4.36
C PHE A 126 -0.58 -12.33 -5.81
N SER A 127 -1.40 -13.19 -6.42
CA SER A 127 -1.26 -13.53 -7.85
C SER A 127 -1.29 -12.29 -8.73
N ARG A 128 -2.27 -11.39 -8.51
CA ARG A 128 -2.35 -10.12 -9.23
C ARG A 128 -1.14 -9.23 -8.98
N TYR A 129 -0.61 -9.21 -7.76
CA TYR A 129 0.63 -8.49 -7.46
C TYR A 129 1.80 -8.99 -8.31
N LEU A 130 1.97 -10.31 -8.45
CA LEU A 130 3.05 -10.88 -9.27
C LEU A 130 2.89 -10.55 -10.77
N GLU A 131 1.67 -10.61 -11.30
CA GLU A 131 1.36 -10.19 -12.69
C GLU A 131 1.72 -8.71 -12.95
N LEU A 132 1.44 -7.86 -11.97
CA LEU A 132 1.80 -6.44 -12.03
C LEU A 132 3.32 -6.20 -12.01
N LEU A 133 4.10 -7.10 -11.42
CA LEU A 133 5.57 -7.01 -11.47
C LEU A 133 6.10 -7.41 -12.85
N GLN A 134 5.59 -8.50 -13.43
CA GLN A 134 5.98 -8.97 -14.75
C GLN A 134 5.68 -7.97 -15.87
N THR A 135 4.60 -7.20 -15.74
CA THR A 135 4.20 -6.17 -16.73
C THR A 135 4.95 -4.84 -16.57
N ARG A 136 5.79 -4.71 -15.54
CA ARG A 136 6.56 -3.49 -15.24
C ARG A 136 8.04 -3.61 -15.55
N GLU A 137 8.53 -4.82 -15.84
CA GLU A 137 9.84 -5.11 -16.44
C GLU A 137 9.79 -4.90 -17.96
#